data_AF-A0A2D7RXK2-F1
#
_entry.id   AF-A0A2D7RXK2-F1
#
_cell.length_a   1.000
_cell.length_b   1.000
_cell.length_c   1.000
_cell.angle_alpha   90.00
_cell.angle_beta   90.00
_cell.angle_gamma   90.00
#
_symmetry.space_group_name_H-M   'P 1'
#
loop_
_entity.id
_entity.type
_entity.pdbx_description
1 polymer ?
#
loop_
_entity_poly.entity_id
_entity_poly.type
_entity_poly.pdbx_seq_one_letter_code
_entity_poly.pdbx_strand_id
1 'polypeptide(L)'
;MDRGTPLICYTDRAGDERRIVIRMESASAVPRFEQLRGQISVMVAVGRLEPGSRLPTVRELAAALDMAPGTVARAYRELEADGTVITRGRAGTFVADEPPHSEPLRERRERVAATAEGFVFALAQLGLGPDEMRNALGNALDRAAEQPET
;
A
#
# COMPACT_ATOMS: atom_id res chain seq x y z
N MET A 1 22.98 13.83 5.32
CA MET A 1 22.87 12.61 6.13
C MET A 1 21.65 11.87 5.63
N ASP A 2 21.87 10.84 4.82
CA ASP A 2 20.81 10.00 4.24
C ASP A 2 20.34 9.03 5.34
N ARG A 3 19.28 9.39 6.06
CA ARG A 3 18.62 8.42 6.95
C ARG A 3 17.79 7.54 6.02
N GLY A 4 18.19 6.27 5.88
CA GLY A 4 17.49 5.31 5.03
C GLY A 4 15.98 5.36 5.25
N THR A 5 15.23 5.20 4.16
CA THR A 5 13.78 5.39 4.17
C THR A 5 13.11 4.48 5.21
N PRO A 6 12.36 5.05 6.18
CA PRO A 6 11.86 4.26 7.30
C PRO A 6 10.85 3.21 6.83
N LEU A 7 11.06 1.97 7.25
CA LEU A 7 10.12 0.86 7.10
C LEU A 7 9.11 0.92 8.25
N ILE A 8 7.83 1.01 7.90
CA ILE A 8 6.72 1.08 8.84
C ILE A 8 6.01 -0.26 8.86
N CYS A 9 5.94 -0.90 10.03
CA CYS A 9 5.16 -2.11 10.24
C CYS A 9 3.67 -1.78 10.36
N TYR A 10 2.81 -2.61 9.76
CA TYR A 10 1.37 -2.57 9.94
C TYR A 10 0.83 -4.01 9.96
N THR A 11 -0.41 -4.20 10.40
CA THR A 11 -1.06 -5.52 10.35
C THR A 11 -2.03 -5.54 9.18
N ASP A 12 -1.89 -6.47 8.26
CA ASP A 12 -2.82 -6.60 7.14
C ASP A 12 -4.18 -7.16 7.56
N ARG A 13 -5.10 -7.29 6.61
CA ARG A 13 -6.44 -7.82 6.84
C ARG A 13 -6.43 -9.28 7.34
N ALA A 14 -5.43 -10.07 6.95
CA ALA A 14 -5.30 -11.46 7.37
C ALA A 14 -4.73 -11.60 8.79
N GLY A 15 -4.18 -10.51 9.34
CA GLY A 15 -3.52 -10.50 10.65
C GLY A 15 -2.01 -10.61 10.57
N ASP A 16 -1.42 -10.65 9.38
CA ASP A 16 0.03 -10.76 9.20
C ASP A 16 0.71 -9.40 9.37
N GLU A 17 1.92 -9.41 9.94
CA GLU A 17 2.75 -8.20 10.01
C GLU A 17 3.40 -7.93 8.65
N ARG A 18 3.16 -6.73 8.11
CA ARG A 18 3.64 -6.28 6.81
C ARG A 18 4.40 -4.98 6.96
N ARG A 19 5.16 -4.60 5.92
CA ARG A 19 5.96 -3.37 5.90
C ARG A 19 5.65 -2.51 4.68
N ILE A 20 5.60 -1.20 4.92
CA ILE A 20 5.54 -0.16 3.90
C ILE A 20 6.68 0.83 4.09
N VAL A 21 6.96 1.59 3.04
CA VAL A 21 7.96 2.66 3.06
C VAL A 21 7.20 3.99 3.05
N ILE A 22 7.55 4.88 3.98
CA ILE A 22 7.02 6.25 4.01
C ILE A 22 8.19 7.21 4.01
N ARG A 23 8.21 8.15 3.06
CA ARG A 23 9.28 9.13 2.91
C ARG A 23 8.80 10.50 3.36
N MET A 24 9.60 11.18 4.19
CA MET A 24 9.27 12.50 4.69
C MET A 24 10.30 13.53 4.23
N GLU A 25 9.85 14.60 3.58
CA GLU A 25 10.72 15.64 3.04
C GLU A 25 10.61 16.92 3.86
N SER A 26 11.65 17.22 4.64
CA SER A 26 11.68 18.41 5.50
C SER A 26 11.80 19.72 4.73
N ALA A 27 12.39 19.70 3.53
CA ALA A 27 12.59 20.89 2.69
C ALA A 27 11.42 21.16 1.72
N SER A 28 10.39 20.31 1.73
CA SER A 28 9.21 20.48 0.86
C SER A 28 8.31 21.61 1.37
N ALA A 29 7.69 22.33 0.43
CA ALA A 29 6.64 23.32 0.74
C ALA A 29 5.34 22.66 1.25
N VAL A 30 5.19 21.34 1.06
CA VAL A 30 4.03 20.58 1.54
C VAL A 30 4.18 20.31 3.04
N PRO A 31 3.19 20.64 3.89
CA PRO A 31 3.25 20.34 5.32
C PRO A 31 3.43 18.84 5.60
N ARG A 32 4.20 18.47 6.65
CA ARG A 32 4.48 17.05 6.97
C ARG A 32 3.23 16.20 7.19
N PHE A 33 2.17 16.74 7.81
CA PHE A 33 0.93 15.97 7.99
C PHE A 33 0.30 15.61 6.63
N GLU A 34 0.41 16.52 5.66
CA GLU A 34 -0.17 16.37 4.33
C GLU A 34 0.65 15.41 3.47
N GLN A 35 1.98 15.43 3.60
CA GLN A 35 2.87 14.43 2.99
C GLN A 35 2.54 13.00 3.49
N LEU A 36 2.28 12.85 4.79
CA LEU A 36 1.91 11.57 5.38
C LEU A 36 0.52 11.13 4.91
N ARG A 37 -0.46 12.04 4.98
CA ARG A 37 -1.84 11.82 4.51
C ARG A 37 -1.84 11.33 3.06
N GLY A 38 -1.20 12.08 2.16
CA GLY A 38 -1.14 11.76 0.74
C GLY A 38 -0.51 10.39 0.45
N GLN A 39 0.59 10.04 1.12
CA GLN A 39 1.22 8.72 0.94
C GLN A 39 0.32 7.58 1.41
N ILE A 40 -0.35 7.72 2.55
CA ILE A 40 -1.30 6.70 3.03
C ILE A 40 -2.47 6.57 2.05
N SER A 41 -3.06 7.68 1.60
CA SER A 41 -4.15 7.68 0.61
C SER A 41 -3.73 6.99 -0.69
N VAL A 42 -2.53 7.26 -1.21
CA VAL A 42 -2.01 6.58 -2.41
C VAL A 42 -1.86 5.09 -2.17
N MET A 43 -1.27 4.67 -1.05
CA MET A 43 -1.10 3.26 -0.72
C MET A 43 -2.43 2.52 -0.56
N VAL A 44 -3.46 3.17 -0.03
CA VAL A 44 -4.82 2.61 0.01
C VAL A 44 -5.40 2.53 -1.40
N ALA A 45 -5.27 3.60 -2.20
CA ALA A 45 -5.83 3.66 -3.55
C ALA A 45 -5.27 2.58 -4.49
N VAL A 46 -3.96 2.29 -4.40
CA VAL A 46 -3.30 1.25 -5.21
C VAL A 46 -3.42 -0.16 -4.60
N GLY A 47 -4.09 -0.30 -3.45
CA GLY A 47 -4.30 -1.57 -2.76
C GLY A 47 -3.05 -2.13 -2.07
N ARG A 48 -2.05 -1.29 -1.78
CA ARG A 48 -0.90 -1.67 -0.94
C ARG A 48 -1.30 -1.78 0.53
N LEU A 49 -2.15 -0.87 0.98
CA LEU A 49 -2.85 -0.94 2.26
C LEU A 49 -4.27 -1.43 1.98
N GLU A 50 -4.53 -2.70 2.26
CA GLU A 50 -5.82 -3.32 1.95
C GLU A 50 -6.93 -2.88 2.93
N PRO A 51 -8.19 -2.82 2.48
CA PRO A 51 -9.34 -2.61 3.36
C PRO A 51 -9.35 -3.55 4.56
N GLY A 52 -9.49 -2.97 5.76
CA GLY A 52 -9.43 -3.68 7.03
C GLY A 52 -8.03 -3.88 7.62
N SER A 53 -6.97 -3.43 6.94
CA SER A 53 -5.61 -3.41 7.52
C SER A 53 -5.57 -2.48 8.72
N ARG A 54 -4.91 -2.90 9.80
CA ARG A 54 -4.67 -2.08 10.99
C ARG A 54 -3.40 -1.26 10.80
N LEU A 55 -3.55 0.05 10.88
CA LEU A 55 -2.44 1.00 10.84
C LEU A 55 -1.72 1.05 12.21
N PRO A 56 -0.44 1.46 12.23
CA PRO A 56 0.24 1.75 13.49
C PRO A 56 -0.52 2.80 14.30
N THR A 57 -0.33 2.79 15.61
CA THR A 57 -0.82 3.87 16.46
C THR A 57 -0.09 5.18 16.14
N VAL A 58 -0.71 6.30 16.51
CA VAL A 58 -0.11 7.64 16.40
C VAL A 58 1.30 7.68 17.02
N ARG A 59 1.50 7.03 18.17
CA ARG A 59 2.79 7.02 18.88
C ARG A 59 3.84 6.18 18.15
N GLU A 60 3.47 4.99 17.68
CA GLU A 60 4.37 4.11 16.93
C GLU A 60 4.81 4.77 15.62
N LEU A 61 3.87 5.32 14.86
CA LEU A 61 4.17 5.97 13.60
C LEU A 61 4.98 7.26 13.79
N ALA A 62 4.65 8.05 14.82
CA ALA A 62 5.42 9.25 15.18
C ALA A 62 6.88 8.92 15.52
N ALA A 63 7.10 7.86 16.30
CA ALA A 63 8.45 7.40 16.64
C ALA A 63 9.21 6.90 15.39
N ALA A 64 8.55 6.13 14.53
CA ALA A 64 9.18 5.57 13.33
C ALA A 64 9.53 6.64 12.27
N LEU A 65 8.76 7.72 12.19
CA LEU A 65 8.97 8.81 11.22
C LEU A 65 9.71 10.04 11.78
N ASP A 66 10.10 10.00 13.06
CA ASP A 66 10.67 11.17 13.77
C ASP A 66 9.76 12.40 13.63
N MET A 67 8.45 12.21 13.90
CA MET A 67 7.41 13.22 13.76
C MET A 67 6.76 13.55 15.09
N ALA A 68 6.28 14.79 15.23
CA ALA A 68 5.47 15.16 16.39
C ALA A 68 4.16 14.35 16.40
N PRO A 69 3.75 13.73 17.53
CA PRO A 69 2.52 12.95 17.62
C PRO A 69 1.27 13.72 17.17
N GLY A 70 1.20 15.03 17.45
CA GLY A 70 0.10 15.89 17.00
C GLY A 70 -0.01 16.01 15.48
N THR A 71 1.11 15.93 14.76
CA THR A 71 1.15 15.97 13.29
C THR A 71 0.60 14.67 12.70
N VAL A 72 0.99 13.52 13.26
CA VAL A 72 0.44 12.21 12.87
C VAL A 72 -1.05 12.12 13.20
N ALA A 73 -1.45 12.55 14.41
CA ALA A 73 -2.85 12.61 14.81
C ALA A 73 -3.69 13.52 13.92
N ARG A 74 -3.11 14.62 13.41
CA ARG A 74 -3.78 15.45 12.39
C ARG A 74 -3.97 14.68 11.10
N ALA A 75 -2.93 14.04 10.56
CA ALA A 75 -3.04 13.25 9.33
C ALA A 75 -4.12 12.17 9.43
N TYR A 76 -4.18 11.43 10.55
CA TYR A 76 -5.19 10.40 10.76
C TYR A 76 -6.61 10.96 10.87
N ARG A 77 -6.80 12.13 11.50
CA ARG A 77 -8.12 12.79 11.54
C ARG A 77 -8.60 13.21 10.16
N GLU A 78 -7.70 13.72 9.31
CA GLU A 78 -8.07 14.10 7.93
C GLU A 78 -8.43 12.85 7.09
N LEU A 79 -7.65 11.75 7.23
CA LEU A 79 -7.96 10.46 6.59
C LEU A 79 -9.27 9.83 7.10
N GLU A 80 -9.63 10.08 8.35
CA GLU A 80 -10.89 9.60 8.92
C GLU A 80 -12.06 10.47 8.43
N ALA A 81 -11.86 11.78 8.35
CA ALA A 81 -12.85 12.72 7.83
C ALA A 81 -13.15 12.50 6.34
N ASP A 82 -12.13 12.12 5.55
CA ASP A 82 -12.32 11.78 4.14
C ASP A 82 -12.81 10.34 3.92
N GLY A 83 -12.82 9.48 4.96
CA GLY A 83 -13.32 8.11 4.90
C GLY A 83 -12.27 7.07 4.44
N THR A 84 -11.01 7.46 4.26
CA THR A 84 -9.92 6.51 3.94
C THR A 84 -9.66 5.53 5.09
N VAL A 85 -9.80 5.99 6.34
CA VAL A 85 -9.62 5.17 7.53
C VAL A 85 -10.79 5.31 8.50
N ILE A 86 -10.89 4.37 9.43
CA ILE A 86 -11.86 4.38 10.52
C ILE A 86 -11.18 4.09 11.85
N THR A 87 -11.58 4.79 12.91
CA THR A 87 -11.13 4.49 14.27
C THR A 87 -12.13 3.58 14.99
N ARG A 88 -11.66 2.42 15.46
CA ARG A 88 -12.46 1.44 16.22
C ARG A 88 -12.16 1.51 17.72
N GLY A 89 -12.19 2.72 18.29
CA GLY A 89 -11.91 2.98 19.71
C GLY A 89 -10.56 2.39 20.16
N ARG A 90 -10.58 1.50 21.16
CA ARG A 90 -9.37 0.85 21.70
C ARG A 90 -8.72 -0.15 20.73
N ALA A 91 -9.43 -0.60 19.69
CA ALA A 91 -8.88 -1.54 18.71
C ALA A 91 -7.88 -0.86 17.75
N GLY A 92 -7.89 0.47 17.64
CA GLY A 92 -6.97 1.25 16.81
C GLY A 92 -7.61 1.80 15.54
N THR A 93 -6.76 2.20 14.60
CA THR A 93 -7.13 2.80 13.32
C THR A 93 -6.96 1.77 12.21
N PHE A 94 -7.96 1.67 11.34
CA PHE A 94 -8.02 0.68 10.26
C PHE A 94 -8.31 1.37 8.93
N VAL A 95 -7.79 0.83 7.83
CA VAL A 95 -8.26 1.23 6.49
C VAL A 95 -9.75 0.89 6.38
N ALA A 96 -10.55 1.83 5.87
CA ALA A 96 -11.98 1.63 5.70
C ALA A 96 -12.27 0.43 4.78
N ASP A 97 -13.44 -0.19 4.93
CA ASP A 97 -13.81 -1.34 4.08
C ASP A 97 -14.06 -0.93 2.62
N GLU A 98 -14.49 0.31 2.40
CA GLU A 98 -14.72 0.92 1.08
C GLU A 98 -14.15 2.36 1.06
N PRO A 99 -12.82 2.53 1.00
CA PRO A 99 -12.20 3.84 1.09
C PRO A 99 -12.41 4.63 -0.22
N PRO A 100 -12.63 5.95 -0.15
CA PRO A 100 -12.85 6.79 -1.32
C PRO A 100 -11.62 6.80 -2.21
N HIS A 101 -11.84 6.85 -3.53
CA HIS A 101 -10.78 6.89 -4.55
C HIS A 101 -9.88 5.65 -4.60
N SER A 102 -10.18 4.59 -3.84
CA SER A 102 -9.69 3.25 -4.17
C SER A 102 -10.52 2.72 -5.34
N GLU A 103 -9.87 2.06 -6.31
CA GLU A 103 -10.62 1.16 -7.18
C GLU A 103 -11.31 0.15 -6.24
N PRO A 104 -12.63 -0.02 -6.32
CA PRO A 104 -13.32 -1.02 -5.51
C PRO A 104 -12.57 -2.34 -5.59
N LEU A 105 -12.27 -2.96 -4.44
CA LEU A 105 -11.43 -4.17 -4.38
C LEU A 105 -11.90 -5.26 -5.36
N ARG A 106 -13.21 -5.30 -5.61
CA ARG A 106 -13.85 -6.14 -6.62
C ARG A 106 -13.37 -5.83 -8.04
N GLU A 107 -13.48 -4.57 -8.48
CA GLU A 107 -13.03 -4.13 -9.81
C GLU A 107 -11.53 -4.38 -10.01
N ARG A 108 -10.72 -4.13 -8.96
CA ARG A 108 -9.27 -4.45 -8.98
C ARG A 108 -9.02 -5.93 -9.22
N ARG A 109 -9.73 -6.80 -8.52
CA ARG A 109 -9.64 -8.26 -8.68
C ARG A 109 -10.07 -8.70 -10.07
N GLU A 110 -11.18 -8.14 -10.57
CA GLU A 110 -11.69 -8.41 -11.92
C GLU A 110 -10.66 -8.01 -12.98
N ARG A 111 -10.01 -6.86 -12.83
CA ARG A 111 -8.98 -6.39 -13.76
C ARG A 111 -7.69 -7.20 -13.72
N VAL A 112 -7.24 -7.61 -12.53
CA VAL A 112 -6.10 -8.53 -12.38
C VAL A 112 -6.42 -9.88 -13.04
N ALA A 113 -7.62 -10.43 -12.80
CA ALA A 113 -8.05 -11.68 -13.42
C ALA A 113 -8.11 -11.57 -14.95
N ALA A 114 -8.73 -10.51 -15.48
CA ALA A 114 -8.81 -10.29 -16.92
C ALA A 114 -7.43 -10.16 -17.59
N THR A 115 -6.47 -9.53 -16.90
CA THR A 115 -5.09 -9.41 -17.38
C THR A 115 -4.39 -10.77 -17.38
N ALA A 116 -4.55 -11.55 -16.31
CA ALA A 116 -4.00 -12.89 -16.21
C ALA A 116 -4.60 -13.82 -17.29
N GLU A 117 -5.90 -13.75 -17.53
CA GLU A 117 -6.58 -14.49 -18.60
C GLU A 117 -6.05 -14.11 -19.99
N GLY A 118 -5.86 -12.81 -20.25
CA GLY A 118 -5.26 -12.34 -21.50
C GLY A 118 -3.83 -12.88 -21.70
N PHE A 119 -3.03 -12.95 -20.63
CA PHE A 119 -1.69 -13.50 -20.68
C PHE A 119 -1.67 -15.02 -20.92
N VAL A 120 -2.56 -15.76 -20.24
CA VAL A 120 -2.75 -17.19 -20.48
C VAL A 120 -3.16 -17.45 -21.92
N PHE A 121 -4.09 -16.65 -22.45
CA PHE A 121 -4.51 -16.75 -23.85
C PHE A 121 -3.32 -16.54 -24.81
N ALA A 122 -2.53 -15.48 -24.60
CA ALA A 122 -1.36 -15.20 -25.43
C ALA A 122 -0.31 -16.32 -25.39
N LEU A 123 -0.02 -16.88 -24.21
CA LEU A 123 0.94 -17.99 -24.09
C LEU A 123 0.39 -19.31 -24.64
N ALA A 124 -0.92 -19.57 -24.50
CA ALA A 124 -1.55 -20.75 -25.08
C ALA A 124 -1.47 -20.75 -26.61
N GLN A 125 -1.58 -19.57 -27.25
CA GLN A 125 -1.39 -19.43 -28.70
C GLN A 125 0.04 -19.76 -29.16
N LEU A 126 1.01 -19.67 -28.27
CA LEU A 126 2.39 -20.09 -28.51
C LEU A 126 2.63 -21.59 -28.21
N GLY A 127 1.61 -22.31 -27.77
CA GLY A 127 1.66 -23.75 -27.50
C GLY A 127 2.22 -24.12 -26.13
N LEU A 128 2.38 -23.17 -25.21
CA LEU A 128 2.90 -23.46 -23.87
C LEU A 128 1.88 -24.22 -23.02
N GLY A 129 2.34 -25.22 -22.27
CA GLY A 129 1.57 -25.87 -21.22
C GLY A 129 1.55 -25.07 -19.91
N PRO A 130 0.64 -25.36 -18.96
CA PRO A 130 0.49 -24.58 -17.72
C PRO A 130 1.77 -24.44 -16.87
N ASP A 131 2.59 -25.49 -16.80
CA ASP A 131 3.87 -25.45 -16.07
C ASP A 131 4.90 -24.57 -16.77
N GLU A 132 4.97 -24.63 -18.10
CA GLU A 132 5.85 -23.77 -18.89
C GLU A 132 5.44 -22.30 -18.78
N MET A 133 4.13 -22.01 -18.76
CA MET A 133 3.61 -20.66 -18.53
C MET A 133 4.01 -20.12 -17.15
N ARG A 134 3.88 -20.94 -16.09
CA ARG A 134 4.31 -20.56 -14.73
C ARG A 134 5.80 -20.27 -14.68
N ASN A 135 6.62 -21.12 -15.30
CA ASN A 135 8.07 -20.93 -15.35
C ASN A 135 8.46 -19.67 -16.15
N ALA A 136 7.79 -19.41 -17.28
CA ALA A 136 8.02 -18.24 -18.10
C ALA A 136 7.68 -16.94 -17.35
N LEU A 137 6.56 -16.91 -16.61
CA LEU A 137 6.17 -15.77 -15.77
C LEU A 137 7.14 -15.56 -14.61
N GLY A 138 7.54 -16.63 -13.90
CA GLY A 138 8.53 -16.56 -12.83
C GLY A 138 9.85 -15.94 -13.30
N ASN A 139 10.41 -16.46 -14.39
CA ASN A 139 11.64 -15.92 -14.98
C ASN A 139 11.52 -14.46 -15.43
N ALA A 140 10.33 -14.02 -15.85
CA ALA A 140 10.09 -12.63 -16.23
C ALA A 140 10.02 -11.69 -15.01
N LEU A 141 9.40 -12.14 -13.92
CA LEU A 141 9.35 -11.42 -12.65
C LEU A 141 10.74 -11.28 -12.03
N ASP A 142 11.56 -12.33 -12.07
CA ASP A 142 12.94 -12.29 -11.57
C ASP A 142 13.77 -11.24 -12.35
N ARG A 143 13.66 -11.22 -13.68
CA ARG A 143 14.30 -10.19 -14.53
C ARG A 143 13.81 -8.76 -14.24
N ALA A 144 12.52 -8.60 -13.93
CA ALA A 144 11.96 -7.30 -13.57
C ALA A 144 12.46 -6.83 -12.20
N ALA A 145 12.69 -7.74 -11.25
CA ALA A 145 13.26 -7.41 -9.94
C ALA A 145 14.75 -7.01 -10.01
N GLU A 146 15.48 -7.52 -11.01
CA GLU A 146 16.89 -7.19 -11.26
C GLU A 146 17.09 -5.83 -11.96
N GLN A 147 16.05 -5.26 -12.57
CA GLN A 147 16.08 -3.94 -13.20
C GLN A 147 15.30 -2.94 -12.33
N PRO A 148 15.95 -2.19 -11.42
CA PRO A 148 15.28 -1.07 -10.79
C PRO A 148 15.04 -0.02 -11.89
N GLU A 149 13.77 0.20 -12.24
CA GLU A 149 13.37 1.32 -13.10
C GLU A 149 14.00 2.62 -12.57
N THR A 150 14.66 3.35 -13.47
CA THR A 150 15.38 4.60 -13.24
C THR A 150 14.44 5.77 -12.96
#